data_AF-A0A078HV09-F1
#
_entry.id   AF-A0A078HV09-F1
#
_cell.length_a   1.000
_cell.length_b   1.000
_cell.length_c   1.000
_cell.angle_alpha   90.00
_cell.angle_beta   90.00
_cell.angle_gamma   90.00
#
_symmetry.space_group_name_H-M   'P 1'
#
loop_
_entity.id
_entity.type
_entity.pdbx_description
1 polymer ?
#
loop_
_entity_poly.entity_id
_entity_poly.type
_entity_poly.pdbx_seq_one_letter_code
_entity_poly.pdbx_strand_id
1 'polypeptide(L)'
;MGRVTDFMLQGRNTRLGIRKDATLANLCREGQWLIPQARSENQVAVLAFLMSISFTEEEDTYERNWNESLQQMQSLGGDGIRKRLLLLSWQAVIYWIWAERNSRLHRNSSRSSALLITIIERQVKDKISSYRDGNPGLSSSLMQSWFLACDRVY
;
A
#
# COMPACT_ATOMS: atom_id res chain seq x y z
N MET A 1 9.65 30.21 4.90
CA MET A 1 8.96 29.20 4.07
C MET A 1 7.52 29.06 4.57
N GLY A 2 6.53 29.04 3.67
CA GLY A 2 5.11 28.96 4.02
C GLY A 2 4.70 27.57 4.52
N ARG A 3 3.59 27.47 5.27
CA ARG A 3 3.11 26.18 5.80
C ARG A 3 2.63 25.31 4.64
N VAL A 4 2.94 24.02 4.66
CA VAL A 4 2.46 23.03 3.65
C VAL A 4 0.93 23.03 3.55
N THR A 5 0.24 23.33 4.65
CA THR A 5 -1.21 23.52 4.66
C THR A 5 -1.67 24.63 3.72
N ASP A 6 -0.94 25.74 3.66
CA ASP A 6 -1.31 26.90 2.84
C ASP A 6 -1.09 26.61 1.35
N PHE A 7 -0.05 25.84 1.03
CA PHE A 7 0.22 25.35 -0.33
C PHE A 7 -0.83 24.31 -0.79
N MET A 8 -1.15 23.35 0.07
CA MET A 8 -2.16 22.31 -0.21
C MET A 8 -3.56 22.90 -0.42
N LEU A 9 -3.85 23.99 0.29
CA LEU A 9 -5.16 24.62 0.30
C LEU A 9 -5.26 25.82 -0.64
N GLN A 10 -4.15 26.44 -1.08
CA GLN A 10 -4.14 27.71 -1.83
C GLN A 10 -5.07 28.78 -1.22
N GLY A 11 -5.08 28.89 0.12
CA GLY A 11 -5.99 29.80 0.83
C GLY A 11 -7.44 29.33 0.99
N ARG A 12 -7.79 28.10 0.57
CA ARG A 12 -9.12 27.51 0.77
C ARG A 12 -9.25 26.92 2.18
N ASN A 13 -10.29 27.28 2.92
CA ASN A 13 -10.52 26.75 4.28
C ASN A 13 -11.03 25.30 4.35
N THR A 14 -10.91 24.52 3.26
CA THR A 14 -11.59 23.23 3.11
C THR A 14 -10.67 22.14 2.55
N ARG A 15 -10.56 21.03 3.28
CA ARG A 15 -9.65 19.91 2.97
C ARG A 15 -10.07 19.04 1.78
N LEU A 16 -11.33 19.11 1.36
CA LEU A 16 -11.91 18.27 0.29
C LEU A 16 -12.36 19.08 -0.94
N GLY A 17 -12.02 20.36 -1.02
CA GLY A 17 -12.50 21.25 -2.09
C GLY A 17 -13.99 21.62 -2.01
N ILE A 18 -14.72 21.12 -1.02
CA ILE A 18 -16.13 21.44 -0.75
C ILE A 18 -16.18 22.44 0.40
N ARG A 19 -16.82 23.59 0.19
CA ARG A 19 -17.01 24.59 1.25
C ARG A 19 -17.78 24.01 2.44
N LYS A 20 -17.44 24.41 3.66
CA LYS A 20 -18.12 23.94 4.89
C LYS A 20 -19.60 24.33 4.94
N ASP A 21 -19.97 25.41 4.25
CA ASP A 21 -21.34 25.92 4.11
C ASP A 21 -22.02 25.46 2.81
N ALA A 22 -21.42 24.54 2.05
CA ALA A 22 -22.03 24.02 0.83
C ALA A 22 -23.26 23.17 1.17
N THR A 23 -24.41 23.54 0.59
CA THR A 23 -25.64 22.74 0.65
C THR A 23 -25.63 21.65 -0.42
N LEU A 24 -26.50 20.66 -0.29
CA LEU A 24 -26.66 19.60 -1.31
C LEU A 24 -27.00 20.18 -2.71
N ALA A 25 -27.77 21.27 -2.76
CA ALA A 25 -28.12 21.97 -4.01
C ALA A 25 -26.91 22.65 -4.68
N ASN A 26 -25.87 23.01 -3.91
CA ASN A 26 -24.63 23.55 -4.48
C ASN A 26 -23.74 22.44 -5.09
N LEU A 27 -23.91 21.20 -4.64
CA LEU A 27 -23.12 20.04 -5.07
C LEU A 27 -23.81 19.24 -6.18
N CYS A 28 -25.12 19.35 -6.32
CA CYS A 28 -25.90 18.69 -7.37
C CYS A 28 -26.69 19.74 -8.15
N ARG A 29 -26.26 20.03 -9.39
CA ARG A 29 -26.91 21.00 -10.28
C ARG A 29 -27.46 20.26 -11.49
N GLU A 30 -28.75 20.41 -11.75
CA GLU A 30 -29.44 19.80 -12.90
C GLU A 30 -29.24 18.27 -13.00
N GLY A 31 -29.20 17.58 -11.85
CA GLY A 31 -29.00 16.13 -11.79
C GLY A 31 -27.55 15.67 -11.95
N GLN A 32 -26.59 16.59 -12.09
CA GLN A 32 -25.16 16.28 -12.14
C GLN A 32 -24.45 16.64 -10.83
N TRP A 33 -23.63 15.71 -10.33
CA TRP A 33 -22.80 15.92 -9.14
C TRP A 33 -21.51 16.65 -9.50
N LEU A 34 -21.37 17.88 -9.01
CA LEU A 34 -20.19 18.73 -9.18
C LEU A 34 -19.19 18.50 -8.03
N ILE A 35 -18.77 17.25 -7.86
CA ILE A 35 -17.79 16.86 -6.83
C ILE A 35 -16.37 17.03 -7.41
N PRO A 36 -15.49 17.80 -6.75
CA PRO A 36 -14.10 17.93 -7.19
C PRO A 36 -13.39 16.57 -7.14
N GLN A 37 -12.42 16.38 -8.05
CA GLN A 37 -11.67 15.13 -8.14
C GLN A 37 -10.97 14.82 -6.82
N ALA A 38 -10.90 13.53 -6.46
CA ALA A 38 -10.46 13.04 -5.15
C ALA A 38 -9.01 13.42 -4.76
N ARG A 39 -8.20 13.97 -5.67
CA ARG A 39 -6.83 14.45 -5.44
C ARG A 39 -6.58 15.74 -6.23
N SER A 40 -5.96 16.74 -5.61
CA SER A 40 -5.58 18.00 -6.28
C SER A 40 -4.18 17.90 -6.91
N GLU A 41 -3.91 18.68 -7.96
CA GLU A 41 -2.57 18.74 -8.58
C GLU A 41 -1.48 19.15 -7.58
N ASN A 42 -1.78 20.00 -6.59
CA ASN A 42 -0.83 20.35 -5.54
C ASN A 42 -0.48 19.16 -4.65
N GLN A 43 -1.45 18.28 -4.37
CA GLN A 43 -1.19 17.03 -3.65
C GLN A 43 -0.32 16.10 -4.50
N VAL A 44 -0.53 16.05 -5.82
CA VAL A 44 0.32 15.29 -6.75
C VAL A 44 1.74 15.87 -6.78
N ALA A 45 1.89 17.19 -6.80
CA ALA A 45 3.18 17.87 -6.77
C ALA A 45 3.95 17.60 -5.46
N VAL A 46 3.27 17.63 -4.31
CA VAL A 46 3.90 17.27 -3.02
C VAL A 46 4.28 15.79 -2.99
N LEU A 47 3.42 14.90 -3.50
CA LEU A 47 3.74 13.48 -3.56
C LEU A 47 4.90 13.17 -4.51
N ALA A 48 4.94 13.82 -5.68
CA ALA A 48 6.05 13.71 -6.63
C ALA A 48 7.35 14.25 -6.00
N PHE A 49 7.27 15.38 -5.29
CA PHE A 49 8.41 15.93 -4.55
C PHE A 49 8.90 14.98 -3.46
N LEU A 50 8.01 14.45 -2.62
CA LEU A 50 8.35 13.48 -1.58
C LEU A 50 8.97 12.20 -2.15
N MET A 51 8.52 11.74 -3.33
CA MET A 51 9.15 10.62 -4.04
C MET A 51 10.50 10.96 -4.65
N SER A 52 10.78 12.24 -4.92
CA SER A 52 12.05 12.70 -5.48
C SER A 52 13.12 12.99 -4.42
N ILE A 53 12.77 12.97 -3.13
CA ILE A 53 13.75 13.14 -2.04
C ILE A 53 14.66 11.91 -2.00
N SER A 54 15.92 12.11 -2.35
CA SER A 54 17.00 11.14 -2.13
C SER A 54 17.49 11.21 -0.69
N PHE A 55 17.40 10.09 0.03
CA PHE A 55 17.77 9.97 1.44
C PHE A 55 19.30 10.13 1.65
N THR A 56 19.68 10.95 2.62
CA THR A 56 21.07 11.21 3.04
C THR A 56 21.53 10.22 4.11
N GLU A 57 22.85 9.98 4.20
CA GLU A 57 23.50 8.95 5.02
C GLU A 57 23.70 9.31 6.51
N GLU A 58 22.94 10.25 7.09
CA GLU A 58 23.04 10.55 8.54
C GLU A 58 21.95 9.84 9.37
N GLU A 59 22.35 9.39 10.57
CA GLU A 59 21.70 8.31 11.32
C GLU A 59 20.36 8.69 11.96
N ASP A 60 19.34 7.88 11.69
CA ASP A 60 17.97 8.08 12.14
C ASP A 60 17.57 6.85 12.98
N THR A 61 17.65 6.96 14.31
CA THR A 61 17.48 5.83 15.24
C THR A 61 16.00 5.53 15.50
N TYR A 62 15.57 4.33 15.09
CA TYR A 62 14.47 3.47 15.59
C TYR A 62 14.36 2.35 14.55
N GLU A 63 15.09 1.25 14.80
CA GLU A 63 15.27 0.01 14.00
C GLU A 63 14.81 0.11 12.53
N ARG A 64 15.66 0.78 11.75
CA ARG A 64 15.41 1.34 10.42
C ARG A 64 16.53 0.87 9.50
N ASN A 65 16.30 -0.13 8.65
CA ASN A 65 17.02 -0.25 7.37
C ASN A 65 16.19 -1.05 6.38
N TRP A 66 15.16 -0.40 5.87
CA TRP A 66 14.42 -0.84 4.68
C TRP A 66 15.37 -1.21 3.53
N ASN A 67 16.48 -0.48 3.40
CA ASN A 67 17.54 -0.80 2.44
C ASN A 67 18.21 -2.15 2.70
N GLU A 68 18.48 -2.55 3.94
CA GLU A 68 19.03 -3.88 4.24
C GLU A 68 18.00 -4.98 3.96
N SER A 69 16.72 -4.75 4.28
CA SER A 69 15.65 -5.68 3.93
C SER A 69 15.52 -5.84 2.41
N LEU A 70 15.60 -4.74 1.66
CA LEU A 70 15.60 -4.75 0.19
C LEU A 70 16.87 -5.39 -0.39
N GLN A 71 18.04 -5.11 0.17
CA GLN A 71 19.30 -5.70 -0.25
C GLN A 71 19.33 -7.20 0.02
N GLN A 72 18.85 -7.65 1.19
CA GLN A 72 18.63 -9.07 1.45
C GLN A 72 17.71 -9.69 0.40
N MET A 73 16.61 -9.01 0.04
CA MET A 73 15.70 -9.51 -1.01
C MET A 73 16.35 -9.62 -2.39
N GLN A 74 17.18 -8.66 -2.75
CA GLN A 74 17.92 -8.67 -4.00
C GLN A 74 18.99 -9.77 -3.97
N SER A 75 19.66 -9.96 -2.83
CA SER A 75 20.72 -10.93 -2.60
C SER A 75 20.22 -12.36 -2.34
N LEU A 76 18.91 -12.59 -2.21
CA LEU A 76 18.33 -13.93 -2.17
C LEU A 76 18.66 -14.66 -3.49
N GLY A 77 19.72 -15.44 -3.46
CA GLY A 77 20.10 -16.40 -4.49
C GLY A 77 19.50 -17.78 -4.19
N GLY A 78 19.28 -18.58 -5.25
CA GLY A 78 18.76 -19.94 -5.13
C GLY A 78 17.48 -20.19 -5.93
N ASP A 79 16.74 -21.23 -5.53
CA ASP A 79 15.53 -21.75 -6.18
C ASP A 79 14.53 -20.62 -6.53
N GLY A 80 14.31 -20.42 -7.83
CA GLY A 80 13.46 -19.35 -8.36
C GLY A 80 12.02 -19.40 -7.87
N ILE A 81 11.53 -20.59 -7.49
CA ILE A 81 10.19 -20.77 -6.93
C ILE A 81 10.11 -20.17 -5.53
N ARG A 82 11.08 -20.49 -4.65
CA ARG A 82 11.16 -19.93 -3.30
C ARG A 82 11.33 -18.42 -3.33
N LYS A 83 12.20 -17.92 -4.21
CA LYS A 83 12.41 -16.47 -4.37
C LYS A 83 11.10 -15.77 -4.77
N ARG A 84 10.41 -16.31 -5.79
CA ARG A 84 9.13 -15.74 -6.24
C ARG A 84 8.06 -15.82 -5.15
N LEU A 85 7.99 -16.93 -4.41
CA LEU A 85 7.07 -17.09 -3.30
C LEU A 85 7.31 -16.05 -2.21
N LEU A 86 8.57 -15.86 -1.80
CA LEU A 86 8.95 -14.90 -0.77
C LEU A 86 8.63 -13.46 -1.18
N LEU A 87 8.87 -13.10 -2.44
CA LEU A 87 8.51 -11.79 -2.98
C LEU A 87 6.99 -11.56 -2.97
N LEU A 88 6.18 -12.56 -3.33
CA LEU A 88 4.71 -12.47 -3.28
C LEU A 88 4.21 -12.29 -1.85
N SER A 89 4.73 -13.06 -0.90
CA SER A 89 4.40 -12.94 0.52
C SER A 89 4.74 -11.56 1.05
N TRP A 90 5.93 -11.05 0.72
CA TRP A 90 6.36 -9.74 1.16
C TRP A 90 5.51 -8.60 0.60
N GLN A 91 5.19 -8.65 -0.69
CA GLN A 91 4.30 -7.69 -1.34
C GLN A 91 2.93 -7.64 -0.63
N ALA A 92 2.36 -8.79 -0.30
CA ALA A 92 1.11 -8.88 0.44
C ALA A 92 1.22 -8.29 1.85
N VAL A 93 2.27 -8.64 2.60
CA VAL A 93 2.53 -8.14 3.96
C VAL A 93 2.63 -6.61 3.97
N ILE A 94 3.47 -6.03 3.11
CA ILE A 94 3.64 -4.56 3.05
C ILE A 94 2.32 -3.88 2.72
N TYR A 95 1.62 -4.37 1.70
CA TYR A 95 0.37 -3.79 1.26
C TYR A 95 -0.67 -3.77 2.40
N TRP A 96 -0.83 -4.91 3.11
CA TRP A 96 -1.82 -5.00 4.17
C TRP A 96 -1.43 -4.25 5.44
N ILE A 97 -0.15 -4.15 5.78
CA ILE A 97 0.32 -3.28 6.87
C ILE A 97 0.01 -1.82 6.54
N TRP A 98 0.33 -1.38 5.33
CA TRP A 98 0.02 -0.02 4.86
C TRP A 98 -1.49 0.25 4.86
N ALA A 99 -2.28 -0.69 4.33
CA ALA A 99 -3.73 -0.57 4.26
C ALA A 99 -4.38 -0.53 5.65
N GLU A 100 -3.87 -1.31 6.60
CA GLU A 100 -4.30 -1.31 8.00
C GLU A 100 -3.97 0.01 8.69
N ARG A 101 -2.74 0.52 8.55
CA ARG A 101 -2.33 1.83 9.09
C ARG A 101 -3.22 2.96 8.55
N ASN A 102 -3.52 2.93 7.26
CA ASN A 102 -4.41 3.91 6.63
C ASN A 102 -5.86 3.77 7.09
N SER A 103 -6.34 2.55 7.32
CA SER A 103 -7.67 2.30 7.86
C SER A 103 -7.80 2.89 9.27
N ARG A 104 -6.76 2.77 10.10
CA ARG A 104 -6.73 3.39 11.44
C ARG A 104 -6.76 4.91 11.36
N LEU A 105 -5.93 5.49 10.50
CA LEU A 105 -5.84 6.95 10.35
C LEU A 105 -7.11 7.60 9.78
N HIS A 106 -7.75 6.97 8.79
CA HIS A 106 -8.83 7.60 8.04
C HIS A 106 -10.22 7.09 8.37
N ARG A 107 -10.33 5.88 8.95
CA ARG A 107 -11.62 5.22 9.22
C ARG A 107 -11.80 4.87 10.69
N ASN A 108 -10.83 5.22 11.55
CA ASN A 108 -10.78 4.85 12.96
C ASN A 108 -11.14 3.37 13.21
N SER A 109 -10.74 2.52 12.26
CA SER A 109 -11.10 1.11 12.21
C SER A 109 -9.82 0.29 12.19
N SER A 110 -9.79 -0.75 13.02
CA SER A 110 -8.67 -1.67 13.14
C SER A 110 -9.15 -3.10 13.05
N ARG A 111 -8.37 -3.94 12.36
CA ARG A 111 -8.58 -5.39 12.32
C ARG A 111 -7.68 -6.08 13.35
N SER A 112 -8.05 -7.28 13.75
CA SER A 112 -7.19 -8.13 14.56
C SER A 112 -5.99 -8.62 13.72
N SER A 113 -4.88 -8.88 14.39
CA SER A 113 -3.68 -9.46 13.76
C SER A 113 -3.98 -10.80 13.09
N ALA A 114 -4.78 -11.65 13.73
CA ALA A 114 -5.21 -12.93 13.18
C ALA A 114 -5.93 -12.77 11.83
N LEU A 115 -6.85 -11.79 11.72
CA LEU A 115 -7.54 -11.51 10.46
C LEU A 115 -6.58 -11.00 9.37
N LEU A 116 -5.61 -10.15 9.73
CA LEU A 116 -4.62 -9.66 8.77
C LEU A 116 -3.77 -10.81 8.21
N ILE A 117 -3.37 -11.76 9.07
CA ILE A 117 -2.63 -12.96 8.64
C ILE A 117 -3.48 -13.77 7.66
N THR A 118 -4.73 -14.09 7.99
CA THR A 118 -5.63 -14.83 7.09
C THR A 118 -5.80 -14.13 5.74
N ILE A 119 -5.93 -12.81 5.73
CA ILE A 119 -6.08 -12.02 4.50
C ILE A 119 -4.81 -12.06 3.66
N ILE A 120 -3.63 -11.90 4.29
CA ILE A 120 -2.34 -11.96 3.61
C ILE A 120 -2.13 -13.35 2.98
N GLU A 121 -2.36 -14.42 3.74
CA GLU A 121 -2.25 -15.79 3.23
C GLU A 121 -3.17 -16.04 2.04
N ARG A 122 -4.42 -15.57 2.14
CA ARG A 122 -5.38 -15.68 1.04
C ARG A 122 -4.89 -14.94 -0.20
N GLN A 123 -4.40 -13.71 -0.05
CA GLN A 123 -3.92 -12.92 -1.19
C GLN A 123 -2.75 -13.62 -1.90
N VAL A 124 -1.84 -14.24 -1.16
CA VAL A 124 -0.72 -15.00 -1.75
C VAL A 124 -1.24 -16.21 -2.51
N LYS A 125 -2.14 -17.02 -1.92
CA LYS A 125 -2.74 -18.20 -2.57
C LYS A 125 -3.54 -17.84 -3.82
N ASP A 126 -4.32 -16.76 -3.77
CA ASP A 126 -5.10 -16.25 -4.90
C ASP A 126 -4.15 -15.79 -6.03
N LYS A 127 -3.05 -15.11 -5.68
CA LYS A 127 -2.05 -14.70 -6.66
C LYS A 127 -1.31 -15.89 -7.29
N ILE A 128 -0.98 -16.93 -6.52
CA ILE A 128 -0.42 -18.18 -7.07
C ILE A 128 -1.41 -18.84 -8.03
N SER A 129 -2.69 -18.89 -7.64
CA SER A 129 -3.76 -19.49 -8.45
C SER A 129 -4.00 -18.74 -9.76
N SER A 130 -3.76 -17.43 -9.80
CA SER A 130 -3.86 -16.63 -11.03
C SER A 130 -2.89 -17.07 -12.14
N TYR A 131 -1.82 -17.81 -11.81
CA TYR A 131 -0.92 -18.38 -12.82
C TYR A 131 -1.46 -19.67 -13.45
N ARG A 132 -2.54 -20.26 -12.92
CA ARG A 132 -3.01 -21.59 -13.35
C ARG A 132 -3.35 -21.63 -14.85
N ASP A 133 -3.97 -20.58 -15.37
CA ASP A 133 -4.41 -20.53 -16.76
C ASP A 133 -3.25 -20.25 -17.75
N GLY A 134 -2.21 -19.54 -17.31
CA GLY A 134 -1.06 -19.17 -18.16
C GLY A 134 0.17 -20.07 -17.99
N ASN A 135 0.38 -20.62 -16.80
CA ASN A 135 1.50 -21.51 -16.46
C ASN A 135 1.10 -22.45 -15.30
N PRO A 136 0.38 -23.55 -15.58
CA PRO A 136 -0.14 -24.45 -14.55
C PRO A 136 0.98 -25.16 -13.78
N GLY A 137 2.13 -25.44 -14.42
CA GLY A 137 3.31 -26.02 -13.77
C GLY A 137 3.87 -25.10 -12.68
N LEU A 138 4.08 -23.83 -13.02
CA LEU A 138 4.54 -22.82 -12.05
C LEU A 138 3.54 -22.64 -10.89
N SER A 139 2.24 -22.54 -11.20
CA SER A 139 1.20 -22.41 -10.19
C SER A 139 1.22 -23.58 -9.20
N SER A 140 1.34 -24.81 -9.72
CA SER A 140 1.39 -26.03 -8.91
C SER A 140 2.63 -26.07 -8.03
N SER A 141 3.81 -25.80 -8.59
CA SER A 141 5.06 -25.83 -7.84
C SER A 141 5.13 -24.73 -6.76
N LEU A 142 4.61 -23.53 -7.04
CA LEU A 142 4.48 -22.47 -6.04
C LEU A 142 3.52 -22.85 -4.90
N MET A 143 2.37 -23.43 -5.24
CA MET A 143 1.38 -23.85 -4.23
C MET A 143 1.91 -24.99 -3.35
N GLN A 144 2.61 -25.96 -3.93
CA GLN A 144 3.31 -27.01 -3.17
C GLN A 144 4.38 -26.42 -2.25
N SER A 145 5.22 -25.50 -2.76
CA SER A 145 6.23 -24.83 -1.95
C SER A 145 5.61 -23.99 -0.82
N TRP A 146 4.43 -23.39 -1.05
CA TRP A 146 3.69 -22.66 -0.02
C TRP A 146 3.24 -23.59 1.11
N PHE A 147 2.59 -24.70 0.79
CA PHE A 147 2.14 -25.66 1.82
C PHE A 147 3.32 -26.21 2.62
N LEU A 148 4.41 -26.60 1.95
CA LEU A 148 5.63 -27.07 2.63
C LEU A 148 6.27 -26.02 3.54
N ALA A 149 6.14 -24.73 3.21
CA ALA A 149 6.65 -23.65 4.05
C ALA A 149 5.76 -23.40 5.27
N CYS A 150 4.44 -23.42 5.11
CA CYS A 150 3.49 -23.20 6.20
C CYS A 150 3.45 -24.36 7.20
N ASP A 151 3.60 -25.61 6.74
CA ASP A 151 3.60 -26.81 7.60
C ASP A 151 4.79 -26.85 8.57
N ARG A 152 5.85 -26.08 8.31
CA ARG A 152 7.04 -26.00 9.19
C ARG A 152 6.90 -24.94 10.28
N VAL A 153 5.83 -24.15 10.27
CA VAL A 153 5.62 -23.01 11.17
C VAL A 153 4.59 -23.35 12.27
N TYR A 154 3.90 -24.49 12.14
CA TYR A 154 3.00 -25.07 13.15
C TYR A 154 3.60 -26.38 13.68
#